data_AF-A0A7C5KCP8-F1
#
_entry.id   AF-A0A7C5KCP8-F1
#
_cell.length_a   1.000
_cell.length_b   1.000
_cell.length_c   1.000
_cell.angle_alpha   90.00
_cell.angle_beta   90.00
_cell.angle_gamma   90.00
#
_symmetry.space_group_name_H-M   'P 1'
#
loop_
_entity.id
_entity.type
_entity.pdbx_description
1 polymer ?
#
loop_
_entity_poly.entity_id
_entity_poly.type
_entity_poly.pdbx_seq_one_letter_code
_entity_poly.pdbx_strand_id
1 'polypeptide(L)' 'MSLEDLTKEKLWPILMETVHAMVMYPHHKAYTRKVILQEKPNITPQELAARLGMPLGEALVILYELEIEKRGAAEKQQK' A
#
# COMPACT_ATOMS: atom_id res chain seq x y z
N MET A 1 -9.95 -9.63 7.56
CA MET A 1 -9.45 -8.39 8.18
C MET A 1 -9.25 -7.38 7.07
N SER A 2 -9.87 -6.20 7.12
CA SER A 2 -9.66 -5.17 6.09
C SER A 2 -8.35 -4.40 6.33
N LEU A 3 -7.90 -3.63 5.34
CA LEU A 3 -6.76 -2.72 5.53
C LEU A 3 -7.07 -1.63 6.57
N GLU A 4 -8.32 -1.17 6.67
CA GLU A 4 -8.71 -0.22 7.72
C GLU A 4 -8.64 -0.82 9.12
N ASP A 5 -8.95 -2.12 9.27
CA ASP A 5 -8.84 -2.78 10.58
C ASP A 5 -7.39 -2.86 11.06
N LEU A 6 -6.44 -3.08 10.14
CA LEU A 6 -5.01 -3.12 10.47
C LEU A 6 -4.50 -1.80 11.05
N THR A 7 -5.08 -0.66 10.63
CA THR A 7 -4.66 0.65 11.15
C THR A 7 -5.01 0.89 12.62
N LYS A 8 -5.92 0.09 13.17
CA LYS A 8 -6.33 0.17 14.58
C LYS A 8 -5.37 -0.60 15.49
N GLU A 9 -4.50 -1.43 14.92
CA GLU A 9 -3.53 -2.22 15.66
C GLU A 9 -2.39 -1.36 16.20
N LYS A 10 -1.96 -1.63 17.45
CA LYS A 10 -0.90 -0.85 18.12
C LYS A 10 0.44 -0.86 17.39
N LEU A 11 0.70 -1.91 16.62
CA LEU A 11 1.94 -2.08 15.86
C LEU A 11 1.90 -1.38 14.50
N TRP A 12 0.74 -0.90 14.05
CA TRP A 12 0.62 -0.27 12.75
C TRP A 12 1.55 0.94 12.54
N PRO A 13 1.67 1.90 13.50
CA PRO A 13 2.60 3.01 13.34
C PRO A 13 4.06 2.56 13.21
N ILE A 14 4.46 1.53 13.97
CA ILE A 14 5.81 0.97 13.94
C ILE A 14 6.07 0.29 12.58
N LEU A 15 5.07 -0.41 12.04
CA LEU A 15 5.16 -1.00 10.71
C LEU A 15 5.34 0.09 9.64
N MET A 16 4.56 1.17 9.68
CA MET A 16 4.70 2.27 8.73
C MET A 16 6.08 2.91 8.82
N GLU A 17 6.54 3.24 10.03
CA GLU A 17 7.89 3.78 10.27
C GLU A 17 8.97 2.86 9.66
N THR A 18 8.88 1.56 9.94
CA THR A 18 9.84 0.56 9.45
C THR A 18 9.84 0.49 7.92
N VAL A 19 8.67 0.48 7.30
CA VAL A 19 8.52 0.39 5.84
C VAL A 19 8.99 1.67 5.16
N HIS A 20 8.66 2.84 5.71
CA HIS A 20 9.10 4.14 5.16
C HIS A 20 10.62 4.32 5.22
N ALA A 21 11.30 3.66 6.17
CA ALA A 21 12.75 3.64 6.25
C ALA A 21 13.42 2.73 5.18
N MET A 22 12.66 1.88 4.47
CA MET A 22 13.22 0.99 3.46
C MET A 22 13.58 1.76 2.18
N VAL A 23 14.81 1.58 1.70
CA VAL A 23 15.32 2.26 0.49
C VAL A 23 14.45 2.01 -0.74
N MET A 24 13.92 0.80 -0.89
CA MET A 24 13.14 0.41 -2.07
C MET A 24 11.66 0.83 -2.00
N TYR A 25 11.16 1.24 -0.84
CA TYR A 25 9.74 1.53 -0.63
C TYR A 25 9.17 2.55 -1.62
N PRO A 26 9.81 3.72 -1.88
CA PRO A 26 9.28 4.68 -2.85
C PRO A 26 9.16 4.10 -4.27
N HIS A 27 10.11 3.26 -4.66
CA HIS A 27 10.14 2.61 -5.98
C HIS A 27 9.06 1.55 -6.09
N HIS A 28 8.92 0.68 -5.08
CA HIS A 28 7.87 -0.33 -5.03
C HIS A 28 6.47 0.31 -5.02
N LYS A 29 6.24 1.38 -4.24
CA LYS A 29 4.97 2.11 -4.25
C LYS A 29 4.67 2.72 -5.61
N ALA A 30 5.65 3.37 -6.23
CA ALA A 30 5.49 3.99 -7.55
C ALA A 30 5.17 2.95 -8.64
N TYR A 31 5.89 1.84 -8.66
CA TYR A 31 5.66 0.74 -9.61
C TYR A 31 4.31 0.08 -9.39
N THR A 32 3.93 -0.14 -8.13
CA THR A 32 2.61 -0.70 -7.77
C THR A 32 1.48 0.19 -8.31
N ARG A 33 1.56 1.51 -8.09
CA ARG A 33 0.56 2.48 -8.58
C ARG A 33 0.47 2.51 -10.11
N LYS A 34 1.61 2.56 -10.79
CA LYS A 34 1.68 2.85 -12.23
C LYS A 34 1.50 1.62 -13.11
N VAL A 35 1.86 0.43 -12.61
CA VAL A 35 1.90 -0.80 -13.40
C VAL A 35 0.99 -1.85 -12.80
N ILE A 36 1.26 -2.28 -11.56
CA ILE A 36 0.59 -3.43 -10.96
C ILE A 36 -0.93 -3.21 -10.83
N LEU A 37 -1.36 -2.05 -10.31
CA LEU A 37 -2.78 -1.75 -10.13
C LEU A 37 -3.51 -1.47 -11.46
N GLN A 38 -2.78 -1.10 -12.52
CA GLN A 38 -3.37 -0.98 -13.86
C GLN A 38 -3.66 -2.36 -14.46
N GLU A 39 -2.79 -3.35 -14.20
CA GLU A 39 -2.96 -4.73 -14.66
C GLU A 39 -3.93 -5.53 -13.80
N LYS A 40 -3.82 -5.41 -12.47
CA LYS A 40 -4.64 -6.13 -11.49
C LYS A 40 -5.09 -5.19 -10.36
N PRO A 41 -6.23 -4.48 -10.53
CA PRO A 41 -6.72 -3.51 -9.56
C PRO A 41 -7.03 -4.08 -8.17
N ASN A 42 -7.35 -5.37 -8.09
CA ASN A 42 -7.76 -6.07 -6.87
C ASN A 42 -6.66 -7.01 -6.34
N ILE A 43 -5.38 -6.69 -6.57
CA ILE A 43 -4.27 -7.49 -6.07
C ILE A 43 -4.27 -7.51 -4.53
N THR A 44 -4.01 -8.68 -3.95
CA THR A 44 -3.90 -8.80 -2.48
C THR A 44 -2.48 -8.44 -2.01
N PRO A 45 -2.29 -8.04 -0.73
CA PRO A 45 -0.96 -7.81 -0.17
C PRO A 45 -0.02 -9.00 -0.32
N GLN A 46 -0.52 -10.23 -0.14
CA GLN A 46 0.25 -11.46 -0.27
C GLN A 46 0.72 -11.69 -1.71
N GLU A 47 -0.16 -11.45 -2.69
CA GLU A 47 0.19 -11.55 -4.11
C GLU A 47 1.21 -10.50 -4.51
N LEU A 48 1.05 -9.26 -4.04
CA LEU A 48 1.99 -8.17 -4.30
C LEU A 48 3.37 -8.48 -3.72
N ALA A 49 3.41 -8.95 -2.47
CA ALA A 49 4.63 -9.35 -1.78
C ALA A 49 5.39 -10.44 -2.55
N ALA A 50 4.69 -11.50 -2.97
CA ALA A 50 5.25 -12.57 -3.77
C ALA A 50 5.73 -12.09 -5.15
N ARG A 51 4.95 -11.23 -5.81
CA ARG A 51 5.24 -10.74 -7.16
C ARG A 51 6.48 -9.85 -7.23
N LEU A 52 6.70 -9.01 -6.21
CA LEU A 52 7.80 -8.04 -6.20
C LEU A 52 8.97 -8.47 -5.30
N GLY A 53 8.88 -9.63 -4.64
CA GLY A 53 9.92 -10.10 -3.73
C GLY A 53 10.13 -9.18 -2.54
N MET A 54 9.04 -8.63 -2.00
CA MET A 54 9.06 -7.70 -0.86
C MET A 54 8.43 -8.30 0.40
N PRO A 55 8.72 -7.78 1.61
CA PRO A 55 8.04 -8.18 2.82
C PRO A 55 6.53 -7.91 2.76
N LEU A 56 5.72 -8.78 3.38
CA LEU A 56 4.27 -8.60 3.46
C LEU A 56 3.88 -7.25 4.09
N GLY A 57 4.64 -6.81 5.10
CA GLY A 57 4.45 -5.52 5.75
C GLY A 57 4.58 -4.34 4.78
N GLU A 58 5.54 -4.39 3.86
CA GLU A 58 5.72 -3.36 2.84
C GLU A 58 4.51 -3.33 1.88
N ALA A 59 4.08 -4.50 1.42
CA ALA A 59 2.91 -4.62 0.54
C ALA A 59 1.61 -4.09 1.19
N LEU A 60 1.42 -4.35 2.49
CA LEU A 60 0.27 -3.84 3.26
C LEU A 60 0.25 -2.31 3.30
N VAL A 61 1.38 -1.70 3.64
CA VAL A 61 1.51 -0.23 3.73
C VAL A 61 1.32 0.42 2.35
N ILE A 62 1.92 -0.15 1.29
CA ILE A 62 1.76 0.35 -0.08
C ILE A 62 0.29 0.36 -0.49
N LEU A 63 -0.41 -0.76 -0.36
CA LEU A 63 -1.81 -0.85 -0.80
C LEU A 63 -2.74 0.03 0.04
N TYR A 64 -2.50 0.12 1.36
CA TYR A 64 -3.24 1.03 2.23
C TYR A 64 -3.10 2.48 1.78
N GLU A 65 -1.87 2.97 1.59
CA GLU A 65 -1.66 4.37 1.24
C GLU A 65 -2.19 4.72 -0.15
N LEU A 66 -2.07 3.81 -1.12
CA LEU A 66 -2.62 4.01 -2.46
C LEU A 66 -4.16 4.07 -2.46
N GLU A 67 -4.80 3.30 -1.60
CA GLU A 67 -6.26 3.36 -1.40
C GLU A 67 -6.68 4.69 -0.78
N ILE A 68 -5.96 5.19 0.22
CA ILE A 68 -6.21 6.52 0.82
C ILE A 68 -5.99 7.65 -0.19
N GLU A 69 -4.90 7.60 -0.97
CA GLU A 69 -4.63 8.57 -2.04
C GLU A 69 -5.76 8.61 -3.07
N LYS A 70 -6.26 7.44 -3.48
CA LYS A 70 -7.37 7.31 -4.43
C LYS A 70 -8.66 7.90 -3.88
N ARG A 71 -9.00 7.63 -2.62
CA ARG A 71 -10.18 8.22 -1.95
C ARG A 71 -10.08 9.74 -1.86
N GLY A 72 -8.94 10.26 -1.40
CA GLY A 72 -8.72 11.71 -1.31
C GLY A 72 -8.71 12.41 -2.68
N ALA A 73 -8.31 11.73 -3.75
CA ALA A 73 -8.42 12.26 -5.11
C ALA A 73 -9.88 12.32 -5.60
N ALA A 74 -10.70 11.32 -5.28
CA ALA A 74 -12.12 11.29 -5.65
C ALA A 74 -12.91 12.41 -4.96
N GLU A 75 -12.62 12.69 -3.69
CA GLU A 75 -13.27 13.78 -2.92
C GLU A 75 -12.94 15.17 -3.48
N LYS A 76 -11.74 15.36 -4.04
CA LYS A 76 -11.33 16.64 -4.66
C LYS A 76 -11.97 16.90 -6.01
N GLN A 77 -12.39 15.87 -6.74
CA GLN A 77 -13.04 16.01 -8.05
C GLN A 77 -14.54 16.32 -7.95
N GLN A 78 -15.13 16.21 -6.75
CA GLN A 78 -16.53 16.50 -6.47
C GLN A 78 -16.76 17.92 -5.91
N LYS A 79 -15.70 18.69 -5.71
CA LYS A 79 -15.72 20.10 -5.29
C LYS A 79 -15.33 21.00 -6.44
#